data_AF-A0A820HQ76-F1
#
_entry.id   AF-A0A820HQ76-F1
#
_cell.length_a   1.000
_cell.length_b   1.000
_cell.length_c   1.000
_cell.angle_alpha   90.00
_cell.angle_beta   90.00
_cell.angle_gamma   90.00
#
_symmetry.space_group_name_H-M   'P 1'
#
loop_
_entity.id
_entity.type
_entity.pdbx_description
1 polymer ?
#
loop_
_entity_poly.entity_id
_entity_poly.type
_entity_poly.pdbx_seq_one_letter_code
_entity_poly.pdbx_strand_id
1 'polypeptide(L)'
;MATTTSSIYASYTQQVAIYVGFPVLIAGLIGETLNIIVFMSLHTFRQNSCAFYLLIMSCVNIGQLLSGLFPLIVMTGFGIDWTTDSLFY
;
A
#
# COMPACT_ATOMS: atom_id res chain seq x y z
N MET A 1 29.72 12.25 16.39
CA MET A 1 29.07 11.10 17.09
C MET A 1 27.56 11.06 16.90
N ALA A 2 26.88 12.18 16.59
CA ALA A 2 25.45 12.16 16.20
C ALA A 2 25.20 11.68 14.75
N THR A 3 26.18 11.85 13.86
CA THR A 3 26.06 11.51 12.43
C THR A 3 26.09 10.00 12.16
N THR A 4 26.69 9.21 13.06
CA THR A 4 26.77 7.74 12.94
C THR A 4 25.49 7.07 13.41
N THR A 5 24.77 7.65 14.36
CA THR A 5 23.49 7.10 14.81
C THR A 5 22.41 7.32 13.76
N SER A 6 22.34 8.51 13.14
CA SER A 6 21.38 8.81 12.08
C SER A 6 21.51 7.89 10.86
N SER A 7 22.74 7.53 10.46
CA SER A 7 22.97 6.61 9.34
C SER A 7 22.53 5.18 9.64
N ILE A 8 22.69 4.74 10.89
CA ILE A 8 22.25 3.40 11.33
C ILE A 8 20.73 3.29 11.26
N TYR A 9 20.00 4.29 11.78
CA TYR A 9 18.53 4.29 11.71
C TYR A 9 18.02 4.27 10.27
N ALA A 10 18.66 5.02 9.36
CA ALA A 10 18.28 5.06 7.94
C ALA A 10 18.38 3.67 7.27
N SER A 11 19.46 2.93 7.55
CA SER A 11 19.63 1.57 7.01
C SER A 11 18.60 0.58 7.56
N TYR A 12 18.27 0.68 8.86
CA TYR A 12 17.21 -0.17 9.45
C TYR A 12 15.84 0.14 8.87
N THR A 13 15.49 1.43 8.70
CA THR A 13 14.20 1.81 8.10
C THR A 13 14.08 1.36 6.65
N GLN A 14 15.17 1.39 5.88
CA GLN A 14 15.20 0.88 4.50
C GLN A 14 14.93 -0.64 4.47
N GLN A 15 15.60 -1.40 5.34
CA GLN A 15 15.39 -2.85 5.41
C GLN A 15 13.96 -3.20 5.83
N VAL A 16 13.39 -2.50 6.81
CA VAL A 16 12.00 -2.71 7.24
C VAL A 16 11.02 -2.35 6.12
N ALA A 17 11.22 -1.22 5.43
CA ALA A 17 10.36 -0.81 4.32
C ALA A 17 10.34 -1.84 3.19
N ILE A 18 11.48 -2.45 2.87
CA ILE A 18 11.56 -3.47 1.81
C ILE A 18 11.01 -4.81 2.30
N TYR A 19 11.49 -5.32 3.44
CA TYR A 19 11.12 -6.66 3.92
C TYR A 19 9.70 -6.76 4.45
N VAL A 20 9.14 -5.68 5.00
CA VAL A 20 7.76 -5.67 5.51
C VAL A 20 6.82 -5.04 4.48
N GLY A 21 7.22 -3.94 3.84
CA GLY A 21 6.36 -3.23 2.90
C GLY A 21 6.02 -4.06 1.67
N PHE A 22 6.99 -4.75 1.07
CA PHE A 22 6.76 -5.55 -0.15
C PHE A 22 5.77 -6.72 0.05
N PRO A 23 5.91 -7.59 1.08
CA PRO A 23 4.92 -8.63 1.32
C PRO A 23 3.57 -8.08 1.75
N VAL A 24 3.51 -6.98 2.51
CA VAL A 24 2.23 -6.32 2.85
C VAL A 24 1.53 -5.80 1.60
N LEU A 25 2.27 -5.23 0.65
CA LEU A 25 1.72 -4.77 -0.62
C LEU A 25 1.11 -5.94 -1.41
N ILE A 26 1.85 -7.03 -1.57
CA ILE A 26 1.39 -8.22 -2.30
C ILE A 26 0.19 -8.85 -1.61
N ALA A 27 0.28 -9.10 -0.30
CA ALA A 27 -0.78 -9.74 0.46
C ALA A 27 -2.05 -8.86 0.50
N GLY A 28 -1.89 -7.54 0.67
CA GLY A 28 -3.00 -6.58 0.65
C GLY A 28 -3.67 -6.52 -0.72
N LEU A 29 -2.90 -6.46 -1.81
CA LEU A 29 -3.46 -6.42 -3.17
C LEU A 29 -4.22 -7.70 -3.50
N ILE A 30 -3.66 -8.87 -3.18
CA ILE A 30 -4.32 -10.17 -3.41
C ILE A 30 -5.58 -10.28 -2.54
N GLY A 31 -5.48 -9.95 -1.25
CA GLY A 31 -6.60 -10.06 -0.30
C GLY A 31 -7.78 -9.19 -0.70
N GLU A 32 -7.54 -7.91 -1.00
CA GLU A 32 -8.61 -6.99 -1.41
C GLU A 32 -9.19 -7.34 -2.79
N THR A 33 -8.37 -7.81 -3.73
CA THR A 33 -8.86 -8.27 -5.05
C THR A 33 -9.77 -9.48 -4.90
N LEU A 34 -9.41 -10.45 -4.06
CA LEU A 34 -10.27 -11.60 -3.75
C LEU A 34 -11.57 -11.15 -3.08
N ASN A 35 -11.52 -10.16 -2.18
CA ASN A 35 -12.69 -9.62 -1.51
C ASN A 35 -13.68 -9.00 -2.52
N ILE A 36 -13.17 -8.21 -3.48
CA ILE A 36 -13.97 -7.64 -4.58
C ILE A 36 -14.60 -8.75 -5.43
N ILE A 37 -13.82 -9.78 -5.80
CA ILE A 37 -14.32 -10.91 -6.60
C ILE A 37 -15.43 -11.65 -5.85
N VAL A 38 -15.26 -11.92 -4.55
CA VAL A 38 -16.26 -12.61 -3.72
C VAL A 38 -17.54 -11.78 -3.60
N PHE A 39 -17.43 -10.48 -3.32
CA PHE A 39 -18.60 -9.60 -3.25
C PHE A 39 -19.32 -9.43 -4.59
N MET A 40 -18.59 -9.50 -5.71
CA MET A 40 -19.16 -9.42 -7.05
C MET A 40 -19.80 -10.75 -7.49
N SER A 41 -19.25 -11.89 -7.07
CA SER A 41 -19.70 -13.21 -7.52
C SER A 41 -20.98 -13.70 -6.83
N LEU A 42 -21.31 -13.20 -5.62
CA LEU A 42 -22.56 -13.56 -4.94
C LEU A 42 -23.70 -12.63 -5.37
N HIS A 43 -24.58 -13.13 -6.23
CA HIS A 43 -25.79 -12.43 -6.68
C HIS A 43 -26.69 -11.97 -5.51
N THR A 44 -26.65 -12.67 -4.37
CA THR A 44 -27.40 -12.34 -3.14
C THR A 44 -26.87 -11.11 -2.39
N PHE A 45 -25.61 -10.71 -2.59
CA PHE A 45 -25.03 -9.54 -1.92
C PHE A 45 -25.35 -8.21 -2.62
N ARG A 46 -25.80 -8.24 -3.87
CA ARG A 46 -26.19 -7.03 -4.63
C ARG A 46 -27.47 -6.35 -4.14
N GLN A 47 -28.23 -7.04 -3.28
CA GLN A 47 -29.49 -6.55 -2.71
C GLN A 47 -29.30 -5.92 -1.33
N ASN A 48 -28.14 -6.14 -0.68
CA ASN A 48 -27.84 -5.64 0.65
C ASN A 48 -26.88 -4.44 0.55
N SER A 49 -27.32 -3.27 1.01
CA SER A 49 -26.52 -2.02 0.97
C SER A 49 -25.15 -2.16 1.67
N CYS A 50 -25.03 -3.09 2.62
CA CYS A 50 -23.79 -3.39 3.34
C CYS A 50 -22.67 -3.91 2.42
N ALA A 51 -22.96 -4.85 1.51
CA ALA A 51 -21.94 -5.40 0.62
C ALA A 51 -21.43 -4.37 -0.39
N PHE A 52 -22.29 -3.45 -0.81
CA PHE A 52 -21.86 -2.33 -1.66
C PHE A 52 -20.88 -1.41 -0.94
N TYR A 53 -21.13 -1.12 0.34
CA TYR A 53 -20.20 -0.33 1.16
C TYR A 53 -18.86 -1.04 1.36
N LEU A 54 -18.88 -2.35 1.63
CA LEU A 54 -17.67 -3.17 1.76
C LEU A 54 -16.86 -3.23 0.45
N LEU A 55 -17.53 -3.27 -0.71
CA LEU A 55 -16.86 -3.20 -2.01
C LEU A 55 -16.16 -1.85 -2.22
N ILE A 56 -16.85 -0.74 -1.95
CA ILE A 56 -16.23 0.60 -2.03
C ILE A 56 -15.06 0.70 -1.06
N MET A 57 -15.21 0.20 0.17
CA MET A 57 -14.15 0.20 1.17
C MET A 57 -12.93 -0.60 0.70
N SER A 58 -13.13 -1.78 0.10
CA SER A 58 -12.04 -2.56 -0.51
C SER A 58 -11.36 -1.80 -1.66
N CYS A 59 -12.12 -1.13 -2.54
CA CYS A 59 -11.53 -0.29 -3.59
C CYS A 59 -10.71 0.87 -3.02
N VAL A 60 -11.21 1.54 -1.99
CA VAL A 60 -10.48 2.62 -1.31
C VAL A 60 -9.22 2.09 -0.63
N ASN A 61 -9.29 0.91 -0.01
CA ASN A 61 -8.13 0.29 0.65
C ASN A 61 -7.02 -0.06 -0.35
N ILE A 62 -7.38 -0.58 -1.53
CA ILE A 62 -6.42 -0.77 -2.64
C ILE A 62 -5.80 0.57 -3.05
N GLY A 63 -6.62 1.62 -3.21
CA GLY A 63 -6.15 2.97 -3.51
C GLY A 63 -5.18 3.51 -2.47
N GLN A 64 -5.47 3.31 -1.18
CA GLN A 64 -4.58 3.70 -0.07
C GLN A 64 -3.28 2.89 -0.06
N LEU A 65 -3.33 1.60 -0.37
CA LEU A 65 -2.14 0.76 -0.49
C LEU A 65 -1.22 1.27 -1.61
N LEU A 66 -1.80 1.62 -2.76
CA LEU A 66 -1.08 2.12 -3.95
C LEU A 66 -0.61 3.57 -3.83
N SER A 67 -1.30 4.43 -3.08
CA SER A 67 -0.90 5.84 -2.92
C SER A 67 -0.08 6.11 -1.67
N GLY A 68 -0.20 5.28 -0.63
CA GLY A 68 0.54 5.45 0.62
C GLY A 68 1.77 4.53 0.71
N LEU A 69 1.55 3.21 0.64
CA LEU A 69 2.60 2.23 0.89
C LEU A 69 3.58 2.13 -0.30
N PHE A 70 3.07 2.18 -1.53
CA PHE A 70 3.91 2.05 -2.72
C PHE A 70 4.95 3.18 -2.86
N PRO A 71 4.60 4.48 -2.73
CA PRO A 71 5.60 5.55 -2.74
C PRO A 71 6.58 5.45 -1.57
N LEU A 72 6.13 5.02 -0.39
CA LEU A 72 6.99 4.82 0.77
C LEU A 72 8.08 3.75 0.51
N ILE A 73 7.72 2.65 -0.16
CA ILE A 73 8.67 1.60 -0.55
C ILE A 73 9.65 2.11 -1.60
N VAL A 74 9.17 2.89 -2.59
CA VAL A 74 10.01 3.45 -3.65
C VAL A 74 11.01 4.48 -3.09
N MET A 75 10.53 5.41 -2.28
CA MET A 75 11.33 6.46 -1.64
C MET A 75 12.33 5.87 -0.64
N THR A 76 11.87 5.05 0.30
CA THR A 76 12.73 4.54 1.38
C THR A 76 13.58 3.35 0.93
N GLY A 77 13.07 2.52 0.02
CA GLY A 77 13.73 1.31 -0.45
C GLY A 77 14.73 1.55 -1.57
N PHE A 78 14.36 2.36 -2.58
CA PHE A 78 15.16 2.62 -3.77
C PHE A 78 15.80 4.02 -3.78
N GLY A 79 15.45 4.90 -2.84
CA GLY A 79 15.97 6.26 -2.78
C GLY A 79 15.48 7.16 -3.91
N ILE A 80 14.39 6.78 -4.59
CA ILE A 80 13.82 7.56 -5.69
C ILE A 80 12.60 8.31 -5.17
N ASP A 81 12.70 9.63 -5.08
CA ASP A 81 11.58 10.49 -4.72
C ASP A 81 10.76 10.84 -5.98
N TRP A 82 9.74 10.03 -6.29
CA TRP A 82 8.83 10.28 -7.41
C TRP A 82 8.05 11.59 -7.28
N THR A 83 7.88 12.07 -6.05
CA THR A 83 7.29 13.38 -5.75
C THR A 83 8.19 14.54 -6.20
N THR A 84 9.51 14.41 -6.05
CA THR A 84 10.48 15.47 -6.38
C THR A 84 10.84 15.47 -7.86
N ASP A 85 10.80 14.30 -8.52
CA ASP A 85 11.00 14.17 -9.97
C ASP A 85 9.73 14.50 -10.79
N SER A 86 8.59 14.74 -10.13
CA SER A 86 7.36 15.09 -10.84
C SER A 86 7.43 16.52 -11.40
N LEU A 87 7.04 16.68 -12.67
CA LEU A 87 7.08 17.95 -13.42
C LEU A 87 6.13 19.04 -12.87
N PHE A 88 5.35 18.71 -11.83
CA PHE A 88 4.31 19.56 -11.24
C PHE A 88 4.68 20.11 -9.85
N TYR A 89 5.96 20.15 -9.51
CA TYR A 89 6.49 21.01 -8.45
C TYR A 89 6.94 22.35 -9.05
#